data_AF-A0A920A320-F1
#
_entry.id   AF-A0A920A320-F1
#
_cell.length_a   1.000
_cell.length_b   1.000
_cell.length_c   1.000
_cell.angle_alpha   90.00
_cell.angle_beta   90.00
_cell.angle_gamma   90.00
#
_symmetry.space_group_name_H-M   'P 1'
#
loop_
_entity.id
_entity.type
_entity.pdbx_description
1 polymer ?
#
loop_
_entity_poly.entity_id
_entity_poly.type
_entity_poly.pdbx_seq_one_letter_code
_entity_poly.pdbx_strand_id
1 'polypeptide(L)'
;MRMKTFADFEKNNGRYVICDFVAPTKAARESFGADYLIWLDTIKEGRVVDNKKKELKNSKDLPFEVETLESSQAFKDTTNMFEAPNNANKIITSFMDDQEIAALADEITNV
;
A
#
# COMPACT_ATOMS: atom_id res chain seq x y z
N MET A 1 -16.35 -1.52 -8.30
CA MET A 1 -16.37 -3.00 -8.21
C MET A 1 -15.60 -3.72 -9.32
N ARG A 2 -14.85 -3.05 -10.20
CA ARG A 2 -14.16 -3.71 -11.33
C ARG A 2 -13.17 -4.81 -10.90
N MET A 3 -12.30 -4.53 -9.92
CA MET A 3 -11.29 -5.48 -9.46
C MET A 3 -11.91 -6.73 -8.82
N LYS A 4 -12.93 -6.53 -7.98
CA LYS A 4 -13.64 -7.63 -7.33
C LYS A 4 -14.27 -8.60 -8.33
N THR A 5 -14.89 -8.09 -9.39
CA THR A 5 -15.51 -8.94 -10.41
C THR A 5 -14.50 -9.90 -11.05
N PHE A 6 -13.29 -9.43 -11.35
CA PHE A 6 -12.23 -10.29 -11.87
C PHE A 6 -11.73 -11.27 -10.81
N ALA A 7 -11.45 -10.79 -9.59
CA ALA A 7 -10.96 -11.64 -8.52
C ALA A 7 -11.95 -12.78 -8.18
N ASP A 8 -13.24 -12.47 -8.05
CA ASP A 8 -14.28 -13.45 -7.77
C ASP A 8 -14.42 -14.46 -8.94
N PHE A 9 -14.34 -14.01 -10.20
CA PHE A 9 -14.37 -14.91 -11.35
C PHE A 9 -13.19 -15.89 -11.36
N GLU A 10 -11.98 -15.39 -11.15
CA GLU A 10 -10.76 -16.20 -11.12
C GLU A 10 -10.77 -17.18 -9.93
N LYS A 11 -11.17 -16.71 -8.73
CA LYS A 11 -11.35 -17.53 -7.52
C LYS A 11 -12.37 -18.65 -7.74
N ASN A 12 -13.51 -18.35 -8.38
CA ASN A 12 -14.53 -19.36 -8.69
C ASN A 12 -14.05 -20.44 -9.68
N ASN A 13 -12.95 -20.19 -10.41
CA ASN A 13 -12.27 -21.17 -11.24
C ASN A 13 -11.14 -21.93 -10.49
N GLY A 14 -11.08 -21.82 -9.16
CA GLY A 14 -10.09 -22.50 -8.32
C GLY A 14 -8.67 -21.94 -8.45
N ARG A 15 -8.52 -20.67 -8.87
CA ARG A 15 -7.22 -20.00 -8.99
C ARG A 15 -6.96 -19.10 -7.78
N TYR A 16 -5.69 -19.01 -7.40
CA TYR A 16 -5.20 -18.00 -6.47
C TYR A 16 -5.09 -16.64 -7.18
N VAL A 17 -5.54 -15.58 -6.52
CA VAL A 17 -5.57 -14.22 -7.08
C VAL A 17 -4.93 -13.26 -6.10
N ILE A 18 -3.92 -12.53 -6.57
CA ILE A 18 -3.31 -11.44 -5.83
C ILE A 18 -3.83 -10.13 -6.45
N CYS A 19 -4.37 -9.25 -5.61
CA CYS A 19 -4.86 -7.95 -6.02
C CYS A 19 -4.10 -6.85 -5.28
N ASP A 20 -3.30 -6.08 -6.00
CA ASP A 20 -2.62 -4.89 -5.49
C ASP A 20 -3.38 -3.63 -5.90
N PHE A 21 -3.93 -2.93 -4.92
CA PHE A 21 -4.57 -1.63 -5.12
C PHE A 21 -4.73 -0.87 -3.79
N VAL A 22 -4.93 0.45 -3.91
CA VAL A 22 -5.21 1.31 -2.78
C VAL A 22 -6.68 1.18 -2.35
N ALA A 23 -6.91 0.70 -1.13
CA ALA A 23 -8.23 0.58 -0.50
C ALA A 23 -8.25 1.37 0.82
N PRO A 24 -8.47 2.70 0.76
CA PRO A 24 -8.17 3.59 1.88
C PRO A 24 -9.18 3.47 3.01
N THR A 25 -10.46 3.22 2.71
CA THR A 25 -11.53 3.11 3.70
C THR A 25 -11.86 1.66 4.05
N LYS A 26 -12.35 1.43 5.26
CA LYS A 26 -12.86 0.15 5.73
C LYS A 26 -13.94 -0.41 4.80
N ALA A 27 -14.88 0.45 4.39
CA ALA A 27 -15.95 0.07 3.48
C ALA A 27 -15.43 -0.45 2.12
N ALA A 28 -14.37 0.13 1.56
CA ALA A 28 -13.76 -0.36 0.32
C ALA A 28 -13.13 -1.74 0.49
N ARG A 29 -12.45 -1.98 1.61
CA ARG A 29 -11.84 -3.28 1.93
C ARG A 29 -12.89 -4.37 2.18
N GLU A 30 -13.91 -4.06 2.99
CA GLU A 30 -15.02 -4.97 3.26
C GLU A 30 -15.82 -5.29 1.98
N SER A 31 -16.06 -4.28 1.13
CA SER A 31 -16.71 -4.49 -0.16
C SER A 31 -15.89 -5.37 -1.10
N PHE A 32 -14.55 -5.36 -1.00
CA PHE A 32 -13.69 -6.26 -1.77
C PHE A 32 -13.76 -7.69 -1.21
N GLY A 33 -13.64 -7.83 0.12
CA GLY A 33 -13.80 -9.10 0.83
C GLY A 33 -12.70 -10.12 0.50
N ALA A 34 -11.44 -9.75 0.72
CA ALA A 34 -10.31 -10.66 0.55
C ALA A 34 -10.30 -11.77 1.61
N ASP A 35 -9.84 -12.97 1.23
CA ASP A 35 -9.65 -14.09 2.17
C ASP A 35 -8.41 -13.88 3.06
N TYR A 36 -7.38 -13.22 2.52
CA TYR A 36 -6.18 -12.81 3.24
C TYR A 36 -5.86 -11.35 2.92
N LEU A 37 -5.77 -10.52 3.96
CA LEU A 37 -5.49 -9.09 3.87
C LEU A 37 -4.07 -8.79 4.34
N ILE A 38 -3.24 -8.31 3.41
CA ILE A 38 -1.93 -7.72 3.70
C ILE A 38 -2.09 -6.20 3.73
N TRP A 39 -1.70 -5.57 4.83
CA TRP A 39 -1.66 -4.12 4.97
C TRP A 39 -0.22 -3.61 4.93
N LEU A 40 0.06 -2.72 3.98
CA LEU A 40 1.37 -2.08 3.84
C LEU A 40 1.39 -0.76 4.63
N ASP A 41 1.87 -0.81 5.88
CA ASP A 41 2.12 0.37 6.71
C ASP A 41 3.56 0.87 6.54
N THR A 42 3.98 1.04 5.28
CA THR A 42 5.34 1.45 4.90
C THR A 42 5.43 2.95 4.67
N ILE A 43 4.44 3.74 5.12
CA ILE A 43 4.40 5.20 4.90
C ILE A 43 5.68 5.87 5.42
N LYS A 44 6.21 5.43 6.57
CA LYS A 44 7.44 6.00 7.14
C LYS A 44 8.66 5.72 6.26
N GLU A 45 8.79 4.50 5.73
CA GLU A 45 9.91 4.08 4.88
C GLU A 45 9.82 4.62 3.46
N GLY A 46 8.63 4.58 2.84
CA GLY A 46 8.39 5.08 1.49
C GLY A 46 8.39 6.61 1.39
N ARG A 47 8.12 7.31 2.51
CA ARG A 47 8.26 8.76 2.63
C ARG A 47 9.58 9.17 3.29
N VAL A 48 10.66 8.39 3.20
CA VAL A 48 12.00 8.93 3.48
C VAL A 48 12.30 9.98 2.40
N VAL A 49 11.89 11.20 2.70
CA VAL A 49 11.87 12.31 1.76
C VAL A 49 13.29 12.80 1.51
N ASP A 50 14.29 12.41 2.28
CA ASP A 50 15.67 12.90 2.11
C ASP A 50 16.27 12.54 0.74
N ASN A 51 16.03 11.33 0.25
CA ASN A 51 16.48 10.92 -1.08
C ASN A 51 15.67 11.64 -2.17
N LYS A 52 14.35 11.71 -2.01
CA LYS A 52 13.45 12.36 -2.97
C LYS A 52 13.63 13.88 -3.00
N LYS A 53 13.96 14.51 -1.86
CA LYS A 53 14.34 15.91 -1.71
C LYS A 53 15.63 16.19 -2.48
N LYS A 54 16.65 15.33 -2.37
CA LYS A 54 17.90 15.48 -3.15
C LYS A 54 17.63 15.38 -4.65
N GLU A 55 16.80 14.45 -5.09
CA GLU A 55 16.41 14.32 -6.50
C GLU A 55 15.64 15.55 -7.00
N LEU A 56 14.64 16.01 -6.24
CA LEU A 56 13.80 17.15 -6.60
C LEU A 56 14.57 18.48 -6.56
N LYS A 57 15.52 18.65 -5.64
CA LYS A 57 16.40 19.84 -5.57
C LYS A 57 17.27 20.02 -6.82
N ASN A 58 17.58 18.93 -7.52
CA ASN A 58 18.35 18.98 -8.76
C ASN A 58 17.49 19.35 -9.99
N SER A 59 16.16 19.42 -9.84
CA SER A 59 15.25 19.88 -10.89
C SER A 59 15.21 21.41 -10.94
N LYS A 60 15.33 21.97 -12.13
CA LYS A 60 15.46 23.43 -12.32
C LYS A 60 14.13 24.18 -12.28
N ASP A 61 13.00 23.50 -12.55
CA ASP A 61 11.69 24.13 -12.72
C ASP A 61 10.61 23.35 -11.97
N LEU A 62 10.57 23.50 -10.64
CA LEU A 62 9.48 22.95 -9.84
C LEU A 62 8.45 24.05 -9.52
N PRO A 63 7.14 23.78 -9.66
CA PRO A 63 6.09 24.75 -9.32
C PRO A 63 5.87 24.90 -7.79
N PHE A 64 6.74 24.31 -6.98
CA PHE A 64 6.66 24.30 -5.51
C PHE A 64 8.06 24.23 -4.88
N GLU A 65 8.17 24.68 -3.63
CA GLU A 65 9.41 24.60 -2.86
C GLU A 65 9.56 23.24 -2.17
N VAL A 66 10.66 22.53 -2.49
CA VAL A 66 10.89 21.15 -2.01
C VAL A 66 10.98 21.06 -0.48
N GLU A 67 11.54 22.07 0.18
CA GLU A 67 11.72 22.08 1.65
C GLU A 67 10.39 22.22 2.42
N THR A 68 9.37 22.78 1.79
CA THR A 68 8.07 23.03 2.42
C THR A 68 7.04 21.94 2.11
N LEU A 69 7.36 20.99 1.23
CA LEU A 69 6.47 19.90 0.82
C LEU A 69 5.96 19.07 2.01
N GLU A 70 6.85 18.65 2.90
CA GLU A 70 6.49 17.79 4.05
C GLU A 70 5.59 18.48 5.06
N SER A 71 5.83 19.78 5.27
CA SER A 71 5.07 20.59 6.21
C SER A 71 3.76 21.10 5.62
N SER A 72 3.62 21.04 4.29
CA SER A 72 2.44 21.47 3.56
C SER A 72 1.18 20.73 4.01
N GLN A 73 0.06 21.46 4.00
CA GLN A 73 -1.24 20.90 4.36
C GLN A 73 -1.65 19.77 3.40
N ALA A 74 -1.40 19.94 2.10
CA ALA A 74 -1.67 18.93 1.08
C ALA A 74 -0.94 17.60 1.39
N PHE A 75 0.30 17.65 1.89
CA PHE A 75 1.05 16.44 2.25
C PHE A 75 0.47 15.74 3.48
N LYS A 76 0.02 16.50 4.48
CA LYS A 76 -0.63 15.97 5.68
C LYS A 76 -2.00 15.36 5.37
N ASP A 77 -2.76 16.00 4.50
CA ASP A 77 -4.12 15.57 4.14
C ASP A 77 -4.13 14.20 3.45
N THR A 78 -3.09 13.87 2.65
CA THR A 78 -3.00 12.55 2.00
C THR A 78 -2.87 11.39 2.98
N THR A 79 -2.26 11.60 4.16
CA THR A 79 -2.09 10.54 5.17
C THR A 79 -3.38 10.24 5.90
N ASN A 80 -4.23 11.26 6.12
CA ASN A 80 -5.46 11.14 6.90
C ASN A 80 -6.58 10.39 6.16
N MET A 81 -6.39 10.07 4.87
CA MET A 81 -7.38 9.37 4.05
C MET A 81 -7.39 7.85 4.30
N PHE A 82 -6.38 7.30 4.98
CA PHE A 82 -6.23 5.87 5.18
C PHE A 82 -6.73 5.44 6.56
N GLU A 83 -7.82 4.68 6.58
CA GLU A 83 -8.30 4.01 7.78
C GLU A 83 -7.51 2.72 7.97
N ALA A 84 -6.70 2.60 9.01
CA ALA A 84 -5.97 1.36 9.28
C ALA A 84 -6.94 0.19 9.51
N PRO A 85 -6.70 -1.00 8.92
CA PRO A 85 -7.55 -2.17 9.12
C PRO A 85 -7.35 -2.76 10.52
N ASN A 86 -8.43 -3.24 11.14
CA ASN A 86 -8.38 -4.00 12.39
C ASN A 86 -8.34 -5.52 12.15
N ASN A 87 -8.47 -5.97 10.91
CA ASN A 87 -8.59 -7.35 10.49
C ASN A 87 -7.53 -7.78 9.47
N ALA A 88 -6.42 -7.03 9.35
CA ALA A 88 -5.32 -7.45 8.50
C ALA A 88 -4.70 -8.74 9.04
N ASN A 89 -4.52 -9.72 8.17
CA ASN A 89 -3.82 -10.96 8.49
C ASN A 89 -2.31 -10.70 8.63
N LYS A 90 -1.76 -9.81 7.78
CA LYS A 90 -0.37 -9.39 7.82
C LYS A 90 -0.26 -7.87 7.77
N ILE A 91 0.63 -7.31 8.58
CA ILE A 91 1.02 -5.90 8.52
C ILE A 91 2.51 -5.85 8.19
N ILE A 92 2.87 -5.14 7.12
CA ILE A 92 4.25 -4.94 6.68
C ILE A 92 4.60 -3.47 6.93
N THR A 93 5.58 -3.21 7.79
CA THR A 93 5.98 -1.85 8.20
C THR A 93 7.27 -1.37 7.55
N SER A 94 8.01 -2.26 6.90
CA SER A 94 9.29 -1.96 6.24
C SER A 94 9.45 -2.71 4.92
N PHE A 95 10.41 -2.28 4.10
CA PHE A 95 10.81 -3.06 2.93
C PHE A 95 11.32 -4.42 3.37
N MET A 96 10.88 -5.48 2.67
CA MET A 96 11.26 -6.85 2.93
C MET A 96 12.35 -7.26 1.93
N ASP A 97 13.32 -8.05 2.37
CA ASP A 97 14.29 -8.70 1.49
C ASP A 97 13.73 -9.99 0.86
N ASP A 98 14.51 -10.60 -0.04
CA ASP A 98 14.09 -11.81 -0.76
C ASP A 98 13.79 -13.00 0.17
N GLN A 99 14.48 -13.10 1.31
CA GLN A 99 14.27 -14.18 2.29
C GLN A 99 12.98 -13.95 3.06
N GLU A 100 12.72 -12.71 3.47
CA GLU A 100 11.49 -12.31 4.14
C GLU A 100 10.26 -12.46 3.22
N ILE A 101 10.40 -12.13 1.94
CA ILE A 101 9.36 -12.33 0.92
C ILE A 101 9.08 -13.83 0.72
N ALA A 102 10.12 -14.66 0.64
CA ALA A 102 9.95 -16.10 0.52
C ALA A 102 9.22 -16.70 1.74
N ALA A 103 9.60 -16.27 2.96
CA ALA A 103 8.93 -16.71 4.18
C ALA A 103 7.44 -16.30 4.21
N LEU A 104 7.11 -15.10 3.72
CA LEU A 104 5.72 -14.65 3.61
C LEU A 104 4.94 -15.46 2.56
N ALA A 105 5.56 -15.80 1.44
CA ALA A 105 4.92 -16.63 0.41
C ALA A 105 4.56 -18.02 0.98
N ASP A 106 5.48 -18.63 1.73
CA ASP A 106 5.24 -19.92 2.39
C ASP A 106 4.11 -19.84 3.43
N GLU A 107 4.03 -18.74 4.19
CA GLU A 107 2.95 -18.49 5.15
C GLU A 107 1.56 -18.48 4.47
N ILE A 108 1.46 -17.90 3.28
CA ILE A 108 0.18 -17.66 2.59
C ILE A 108 -0.23 -18.84 1.69
N THR A 109 0.66 -19.79 1.41
CA THR A 109 0.42 -20.89 0.46
C THR A 109 -0.75 -21.82 0.86
N ASN A 110 -1.23 -21.76 2.10
CA ASN A 110 -2.32 -22.60 2.62
C ASN A 110 -3.59 -21.82 3.03
N VAL A 111 -3.75 -20.59 2.54
CA VAL A 111 -4.94 -19.75 2.82
C VAL A 111 -6.02 -19.93 1.75
#